data_AF-A0A2I0JQK5-F1
#
_entry.id   AF-A0A2I0JQK5-F1
#
_cell.length_a   1.000
_cell.length_b   1.000
_cell.length_c   1.000
_cell.angle_alpha   90.00
_cell.angle_beta   90.00
_cell.angle_gamma   90.00
#
_symmetry.space_group_name_H-M   'P 1'
#
loop_
_entity.id
_entity.type
_entity.pdbx_description
1 polymer ?
#
loop_
_entity_poly.entity_id
_entity_poly.type
_entity_poly.pdbx_seq_one_letter_code
_entity_poly.pdbx_strand_id
1 'polypeptide(L)'
;MSWEEEIVMRDVTNAGTVVTDRIVREAASHIDLEDALEASRYASHPYSTHPREWPPMVEVVDTWELPSILIERYNAAGGEGTALCGIFPEIRRAWASVDNSLFLWRFDKR
;
A
#
# COMPACT_ATOMS: atom_id res chain seq x y z
N MET A 1 -40.63 23.19 17.09
CA MET A 1 -39.21 23.30 16.73
C MET A 1 -38.81 24.74 16.93
N SER A 2 -37.69 24.99 17.61
CA SER A 2 -37.25 26.37 17.85
C SER A 2 -36.73 26.97 16.53
N TRP A 3 -36.86 28.28 16.35
CA TRP A 3 -36.38 28.97 15.15
C TRP A 3 -34.87 28.77 14.90
N GLU A 4 -34.10 28.57 15.97
CA GLU A 4 -32.68 28.21 15.91
C GLU A 4 -32.47 26.81 15.30
N GLU A 5 -33.33 25.85 15.63
CA GLU A 5 -33.31 24.49 15.08
C GLU A 5 -33.56 24.49 13.56
N GLU A 6 -34.42 25.37 13.07
CA GLU A 6 -34.75 25.52 11.65
C GLU A 6 -33.60 26.18 10.85
N ILE A 7 -32.95 27.20 11.40
CA ILE A 7 -31.77 27.84 10.78
C ILE A 7 -30.61 26.85 10.70
N VAL A 8 -30.37 26.11 11.79
CA VAL A 8 -29.34 25.06 11.83
C VAL A 8 -29.63 23.95 10.81
N MET A 9 -30.89 23.50 10.71
CA MET A 9 -31.26 22.49 9.73
C MET A 9 -31.07 22.96 8.29
N ARG A 10 -31.41 24.21 7.97
CA ARG A 10 -31.18 24.79 6.64
C ARG A 10 -29.70 24.81 6.26
N ASP A 11 -28.85 25.24 7.18
CA ASP A 11 -27.41 25.35 6.91
C ASP A 11 -26.77 23.96 6.76
N VAL A 12 -27.22 22.97 7.54
CA VAL A 12 -26.82 21.56 7.40
C VAL A 12 -27.27 20.98 6.05
N THR A 13 -28.50 21.24 5.61
CA THR A 13 -28.98 20.77 4.28
C THR A 13 -28.20 21.40 3.13
N ASN A 14 -27.89 22.70 3.24
CA ASN A 14 -27.09 23.42 2.26
C ASN A 14 -25.66 22.85 2.19
N ALA A 15 -25.02 22.65 3.34
CA ALA A 15 -23.71 22.03 3.42
C ALA A 15 -23.72 20.60 2.85
N GLY A 16 -24.75 19.81 3.16
CA GLY A 16 -24.94 18.47 2.60
C GLY A 16 -24.99 18.49 1.07
N THR A 17 -25.76 19.40 0.49
CA THR A 17 -25.86 19.56 -0.97
C THR A 17 -24.51 19.89 -1.60
N VAL A 18 -23.76 20.82 -1.01
CA VAL A 18 -22.44 21.23 -1.52
C VAL A 18 -21.43 20.10 -1.41
N VAL A 19 -21.40 19.38 -0.29
CA VAL A 19 -20.48 18.25 -0.08
C VAL A 19 -20.81 17.12 -1.05
N THR A 20 -22.09 16.79 -1.23
CA THR A 20 -22.51 15.75 -2.18
C THR A 20 -22.16 16.12 -3.61
N ASP A 21 -22.48 17.34 -4.07
CA ASP A 21 -22.10 17.78 -5.42
C ASP A 21 -20.59 17.74 -5.61
N ARG A 22 -19.81 18.16 -4.60
CA ARG A 22 -18.35 18.11 -4.67
C ARG A 22 -17.83 16.68 -4.79
N ILE A 23 -18.30 15.75 -3.96
CA ILE A 23 -17.89 14.33 -4.02
C ILE A 23 -18.23 13.74 -5.38
N VAL A 24 -19.45 13.98 -5.88
CA VAL A 24 -19.90 13.43 -7.17
C VAL A 24 -19.03 13.97 -8.31
N ARG A 25 -18.78 15.28 -8.35
CA ARG A 25 -17.93 15.89 -9.37
C ARG A 25 -16.48 15.41 -9.28
N GLU A 26 -15.95 15.30 -8.07
CA GLU A 26 -14.57 14.85 -7.85
C GLU A 26 -14.41 13.38 -8.23
N ALA A 27 -15.31 12.50 -7.80
CA ALA A 27 -15.32 11.10 -8.20
C ALA A 27 -15.44 10.95 -9.73
N ALA A 28 -16.32 11.73 -10.37
CA ALA A 28 -16.48 11.72 -11.83
C ALA A 28 -15.28 12.32 -12.59
N SER A 29 -14.45 13.14 -11.92
CA SER A 29 -13.24 13.73 -12.51
C SER A 29 -12.03 12.80 -12.51
N HIS A 30 -12.10 11.69 -11.77
CA HIS A 30 -11.05 10.67 -11.83
C HIS A 30 -11.14 9.97 -13.19
N ILE A 31 -10.11 10.16 -14.01
CA ILE A 31 -9.92 9.43 -15.25
C ILE A 31 -9.56 7.97 -14.92
N ASP A 32 -9.96 7.05 -15.79
CA ASP A 32 -9.55 5.66 -15.68
C ASP A 32 -8.02 5.55 -15.75
N LEU A 33 -7.44 4.67 -14.95
CA LEU A 33 -5.98 4.53 -14.86
C LEU A 33 -5.37 4.06 -16.17
N GLU A 34 -6.06 3.19 -16.92
CA GLU A 34 -5.60 2.70 -18.22
C GLU A 34 -5.56 3.86 -19.23
N ASP A 35 -6.65 4.64 -19.30
CA ASP A 35 -6.75 5.82 -20.18
C ASP A 35 -5.68 6.87 -19.85
N ALA A 36 -5.44 7.12 -18.56
CA ALA A 36 -4.42 8.07 -18.11
C ALA A 36 -2.99 7.67 -18.50
N LEU A 37 -2.72 6.35 -18.56
CA LEU A 37 -1.40 5.80 -18.86
C LEU A 37 -1.17 5.56 -20.37
N GLU A 38 -2.18 5.72 -21.22
CA GLU A 38 -2.07 5.46 -22.66
C GLU A 38 -0.96 6.30 -23.32
N ALA A 39 -0.81 7.57 -22.93
CA ALA A 39 0.26 8.44 -23.44
C ALA A 39 1.66 7.97 -23.05
N SER A 40 1.81 7.33 -21.89
CA SER A 40 3.09 6.81 -21.39
C SER A 40 3.57 5.59 -22.17
N ARG A 41 2.67 4.85 -22.85
CA ARG A 41 3.03 3.68 -23.68
C ARG A 41 3.94 4.02 -24.86
N TYR A 42 3.81 5.25 -25.36
CA TYR A 42 4.60 5.75 -26.49
C TYR A 42 5.80 6.59 -26.05
N ALA A 43 6.01 6.77 -24.75
CA ALA A 43 7.14 7.52 -24.22
C ALA A 43 8.42 6.67 -24.25
N SER A 44 9.50 7.24 -24.80
CA SER A 44 10.82 6.59 -24.82
C SER A 44 11.51 6.57 -23.46
N HIS A 45 11.08 7.43 -22.52
CA HIS A 45 11.65 7.58 -21.18
C HIS A 45 10.52 7.69 -20.13
N PRO A 46 9.81 6.60 -19.81
CA PRO A 46 8.70 6.62 -18.87
C PRO A 46 9.12 6.80 -17.41
N TYR A 47 10.42 6.70 -17.11
CA TYR A 47 10.98 6.87 -15.77
C TYR A 47 11.77 8.17 -15.70
N SER A 48 11.46 9.00 -14.72
CA SER A 48 12.24 10.17 -14.33
C SER A 48 12.82 9.95 -12.94
N THR A 49 14.01 10.48 -12.70
CA THR A 49 14.55 10.55 -11.34
C THR A 49 13.67 11.47 -10.51
N HIS A 50 13.16 10.98 -9.40
CA HIS A 50 12.34 11.78 -8.48
C HIS A 50 13.11 13.05 -8.06
N PRO A 51 12.51 14.26 -8.15
CA PRO A 51 13.18 15.49 -7.73
C PRO A 51 13.65 15.38 -6.28
N ARG A 52 14.88 15.85 -6.01
CA ARG A 52 15.49 15.73 -4.68
C ARG A 52 14.86 16.66 -3.65
N GLU A 53 14.27 17.77 -4.10
CA GLU A 53 13.56 18.71 -3.21
C GLU A 53 12.16 18.23 -2.82
N TRP A 54 11.63 17.19 -3.46
CA TRP A 54 10.28 16.69 -3.19
C TRP A 54 10.33 15.54 -2.17
N PRO A 55 9.33 15.42 -1.28
CA PRO A 55 9.19 14.26 -0.42
C PRO A 55 9.16 12.97 -1.24
N PRO A 56 9.81 11.88 -0.80
CA PRO A 56 9.84 10.64 -1.56
C PRO A 56 8.42 10.09 -1.76
N MET A 57 8.17 9.55 -2.95
CA MET A 57 6.86 8.95 -3.28
C MET A 57 6.55 7.72 -2.43
N VAL A 58 7.57 7.01 -1.94
CA VAL A 58 7.46 5.85 -1.04
C VAL A 58 8.48 5.99 0.08
N GLU A 59 8.03 5.80 1.32
CA GLU A 59 8.88 5.79 2.51
C GLU A 59 8.90 4.39 3.12
N VAL A 60 10.09 3.93 3.54
CA VAL A 60 10.23 2.68 4.30
C VAL A 60 9.90 2.98 5.75
N VAL A 61 8.70 2.58 6.17
CA VAL A 61 8.22 2.82 7.54
C VAL A 61 8.93 1.93 8.56
N ASP A 62 9.14 0.66 8.21
CA ASP A 62 9.74 -0.35 9.09
C ASP A 62 10.57 -1.37 8.31
N THR A 63 11.55 -1.95 8.99
CA THR A 63 12.36 -3.08 8.51
C THR A 63 12.35 -4.18 9.57
N TRP A 64 12.10 -5.42 9.15
CA TRP A 64 12.07 -6.58 10.04
C TRP A 64 13.17 -7.57 9.70
N GLU A 65 13.90 -7.99 10.73
CA GLU A 65 14.93 -9.03 10.62
C GLU A 65 14.31 -10.42 10.44
N LEU A 66 15.05 -11.30 9.76
CA LEU A 66 14.66 -12.70 9.61
C LEU A 66 14.76 -13.43 10.96
N PRO A 67 13.87 -14.40 11.24
CA PRO A 67 13.97 -15.21 12.44
C PRO A 67 15.32 -15.94 12.54
N SER A 68 15.98 -15.90 13.70
CA SER A 68 17.30 -16.52 13.89
C SER A 68 17.32 -18.01 13.53
N ILE A 69 16.25 -18.74 13.86
CA ILE A 69 16.12 -20.16 13.55
C ILE A 69 16.16 -20.47 12.04
N LEU A 70 15.67 -19.56 11.21
CA LEU A 70 15.76 -19.68 9.75
C LEU A 70 17.21 -19.49 9.30
N ILE A 71 17.89 -18.48 9.82
CA ILE A 71 19.30 -18.19 9.52
C ILE A 71 20.18 -19.37 9.93
N GLU A 72 19.99 -19.90 11.14
CA GLU A 72 20.70 -21.07 11.64
C GLU A 72 20.46 -22.30 10.76
N ARG A 73 19.20 -22.56 10.36
CA ARG A 73 18.88 -23.70 9.49
C ARG A 73 19.53 -23.59 8.12
N TYR A 74 19.47 -22.39 7.52
CA TYR A 74 20.09 -22.12 6.23
C TYR A 74 21.61 -22.32 6.28
N ASN A 75 22.26 -21.77 7.31
CA ASN A 75 23.70 -21.91 7.51
C ASN A 75 24.11 -23.37 7.79
N ALA A 76 23.29 -24.13 8.53
CA ALA A 76 23.54 -25.54 8.80
C ALA A 76 23.48 -26.44 7.54
N ALA A 77 22.74 -26.02 6.51
CA ALA A 77 22.71 -26.67 5.20
C ALA A 77 23.94 -26.33 4.33
N GLY A 78 24.93 -25.61 4.87
CA GLY A 78 26.16 -25.25 4.16
C GLY A 78 25.96 -24.25 3.02
N GLY A 79 24.77 -23.65 2.90
CA GLY A 79 24.42 -22.79 1.76
C GLY A 79 24.25 -23.53 0.43
N GLU A 80 24.34 -24.86 0.43
CA GLU A 80 24.16 -25.71 -0.76
C GLU A 80 22.70 -26.15 -0.96
N GLY A 81 21.85 -25.92 0.04
CA GLY A 81 20.43 -26.22 0.01
C GLY A 81 19.60 -25.24 -0.84
N THR A 82 18.48 -25.72 -1.38
CA THR A 82 17.55 -24.84 -2.11
C THR A 82 16.73 -24.03 -1.11
N ALA A 83 16.86 -22.70 -1.18
CA ALA A 83 16.08 -21.79 -0.36
C ALA A 83 15.19 -20.88 -1.21
N LEU A 84 13.94 -20.76 -0.81
CA LEU A 84 12.96 -19.84 -1.40
C LEU A 84 12.31 -19.06 -0.26
N CYS A 85 11.89 -17.83 -0.53
CA CYS A 85 11.16 -17.02 0.43
C CYS A 85 10.10 -16.17 -0.25
N GLY A 86 9.11 -15.74 0.52
CA GLY A 86 8.07 -14.86 0.06
C GLY A 86 7.15 -14.39 1.18
N ILE A 87 6.05 -13.77 0.79
CA ILE A 87 5.04 -13.26 1.70
C ILE A 87 3.65 -13.77 1.31
N PHE A 88 2.82 -13.96 2.33
CA PHE A 88 1.37 -14.11 2.21
C PHE A 88 0.72 -12.88 2.86
N PRO A 89 0.44 -11.82 2.06
CA PRO A 89 -0.09 -10.56 2.57
C PRO A 89 -1.43 -10.74 3.31
N GLU A 90 -2.31 -11.60 2.79
CA GLU A 90 -3.69 -11.79 3.27
C GLU A 90 -3.73 -12.32 4.71
N ILE A 91 -2.75 -13.16 5.07
CA ILE A 91 -2.62 -13.73 6.43
C ILE A 91 -1.52 -13.05 7.25
N ARG A 92 -0.87 -12.02 6.71
CA ARG A 92 0.24 -11.29 7.34
C ARG A 92 1.35 -12.24 7.80
N ARG A 93 1.81 -13.10 6.91
CA ARG A 93 2.92 -14.02 7.17
C ARG A 93 4.00 -13.91 6.11
N ALA A 94 5.25 -14.02 6.53
CA ALA A 94 6.36 -14.28 5.65
C ALA A 94 6.70 -15.77 5.77
N TRP A 95 7.23 -16.33 4.69
CA TRP A 95 7.60 -17.73 4.64
C TRP A 95 8.98 -17.90 4.02
N ALA A 96 9.64 -18.98 4.40
CA ALA A 96 10.86 -19.45 3.76
C ALA A 96 10.91 -20.96 3.78
N SER A 97 11.31 -21.58 2.68
CA SER A 97 11.63 -23.01 2.62
C SER A 97 13.15 -23.16 2.57
N VAL A 98 13.69 -24.08 3.37
CA VAL A 98 15.09 -24.52 3.31
C VAL A 98 15.06 -26.03 3.20
N ASP A 99 15.39 -26.55 2.01
CA ASP A 99 15.31 -27.97 1.66
C ASP A 99 13.92 -28.58 1.93
N ASN A 100 13.80 -29.39 2.99
CA ASN A 100 12.58 -30.07 3.40
C ASN A 100 11.84 -29.38 4.56
N SER A 101 12.31 -28.19 4.99
CA SER A 101 11.78 -27.45 6.12
C SER A 101 11.04 -26.19 5.63
N LEU A 102 9.83 -25.95 6.12
CA LEU A 102 9.05 -24.74 5.86
C LEU A 102 8.93 -23.91 7.14
N PHE A 103 9.31 -22.64 7.05
CA PHE A 103 9.18 -21.65 8.10
C PHE A 103 8.08 -20.67 7.72
N LEU A 104 7.23 -20.33 8.70
CA LEU A 104 6.16 -19.35 8.56
C LEU A 104 6.11 -18.48 9.81
N TRP A 105 6.27 -17.17 9.66
CA TRP A 105 6.28 -16.23 10.79
C TRP A 105 5.50 -14.97 10.48
N ARG A 106 5.13 -14.23 11.54
CA ARG A 106 4.46 -12.92 11.41
C ARG A 106 5.48 -11.87 11.03
N PHE A 107 5.21 -11.08 10.01
CA PHE A 107 5.97 -9.86 9.73
C PHE A 107 5.35 -8.60 10.37
N ASP A 108 4.16 -8.72 10.96
CA ASP A 108 3.37 -7.59 11.49
C ASP A 108 3.39 -7.50 13.02
N LYS A 109 4.17 -8.34 13.71
CA LYS A 109 4.29 -8.33 15.17
C LYS A 109 5.76 -8.43 15.58
N ARG A 110 6.12 -7.61 16.58
CA ARG A 110 7.33 -7.78 17.38
C ARG A 110 7.18 -8.96 18.33
#